data_AF-A0A7C1T9E7-F1
#
_entry.id   AF-A0A7C1T9E7-F1
#
_cell.length_a   1.000
_cell.length_b   1.000
_cell.length_c   1.000
_cell.angle_alpha   90.00
_cell.angle_beta   90.00
_cell.angle_gamma   90.00
#
_symmetry.space_group_name_H-M   'P 1'
#
loop_
_entity.id
_entity.type
_entity.pdbx_description
1 polymer ?
#
loop_
_entity_poly.entity_id
_entity_poly.type
_entity_poly.pdbx_seq_one_letter_code
_entity_poly.pdbx_strand_id
1 'polypeptide(L)'
;LIRSEYPDVRLFVRAYDRIHSLELRARDVEYELRETFESGLLFGRRTLEGLGASEDEAYDIAEDIRRRDEERLRLQAQEGILAGRELMHKRPVKPEPLIKPKKPIQAVEEEEQAPAA
;
A
#
# COMPACT_ATOMS: atom_id res chain seq x y z
N LEU A 1 -28.90 7.19 3.71
CA LEU A 1 -30.20 6.50 3.62
C LEU A 1 -30.20 5.20 4.43
N ILE A 2 -29.54 4.11 4.03
CA ILE A 2 -29.64 2.87 4.83
C ILE A 2 -29.16 3.03 6.27
N ARG A 3 -27.98 3.64 6.49
CA ARG A 3 -27.47 3.89 7.85
C ARG A 3 -28.35 4.85 8.67
N SER A 4 -29.07 5.78 8.02
CA SER A 4 -29.94 6.73 8.72
C SER A 4 -31.31 6.15 9.07
N GLU A 5 -31.87 5.31 8.19
CA GLU A 5 -33.19 4.70 8.37
C GLU A 5 -33.14 3.38 9.16
N TYR A 6 -32.01 2.68 9.10
CA TYR A 6 -31.82 1.37 9.71
C TYR A 6 -30.46 1.34 10.42
N PRO A 7 -30.35 1.88 11.65
CA PRO A 7 -29.08 1.95 12.36
C PRO A 7 -28.50 0.57 12.71
N ASP A 8 -29.38 -0.40 13.01
CA ASP A 8 -28.99 -1.72 13.53
C ASP A 8 -28.62 -2.76 12.45
N VAL A 9 -28.75 -2.42 11.16
CA VAL A 9 -28.39 -3.37 10.09
C VAL A 9 -26.89 -3.35 9.83
N ARG A 10 -26.35 -4.56 9.63
CA ARG A 10 -24.97 -4.74 9.20
C ARG A 10 -24.85 -4.48 7.71
N LEU A 11 -23.84 -3.69 7.33
CA LEU A 11 -23.57 -3.33 5.95
C LEU A 11 -22.29 -4.00 5.49
N PHE A 12 -22.42 -4.76 4.40
CA PHE A 12 -21.32 -5.37 3.68
C PHE A 12 -21.26 -4.69 2.31
N VAL A 13 -20.26 -3.84 2.11
CA VAL A 13 -20.20 -2.97 0.93
C VAL A 13 -18.98 -3.30 0.08
N ARG A 14 -19.19 -3.51 -1.21
CA ARG A 14 -18.09 -3.56 -2.16
C ARG A 14 -17.62 -2.14 -2.47
N ALA A 15 -16.39 -1.83 -2.09
CA ALA A 15 -15.74 -0.57 -2.46
C ALA A 15 -15.16 -0.70 -3.88
N TYR A 16 -15.22 0.38 -4.65
CA TYR A 16 -14.61 0.45 -5.98
C TYR A 16 -13.09 0.56 -5.85
N ASP A 17 -12.63 1.48 -5.00
CA ASP A 17 -11.21 1.74 -4.78
C ASP A 17 -10.92 2.16 -3.34
N ARG A 18 -9.69 2.65 -3.11
CA ARG A 18 -9.25 3.14 -1.80
C ARG A 18 -9.98 4.41 -1.36
N ILE A 19 -10.27 5.35 -2.26
CA ILE A 19 -10.97 6.59 -1.90
C ILE A 19 -12.38 6.25 -1.45
N HIS A 20 -13.08 5.40 -2.21
CA HIS A 20 -14.40 4.91 -1.84
C HIS A 20 -14.36 4.15 -0.51
N SER A 21 -13.33 3.33 -0.25
CA SER A 21 -13.18 2.65 1.05
C SER A 21 -13.08 3.63 2.22
N LEU A 22 -12.30 4.72 2.07
CA LEU A 22 -12.19 5.76 3.08
C LEU A 22 -13.52 6.48 3.32
N GLU A 23 -14.27 6.77 2.25
CA GLU A 23 -15.60 7.37 2.40
C GLU A 23 -16.61 6.44 3.08
N LEU A 24 -16.53 5.12 2.86
CA LEU A 24 -17.39 4.15 3.51
C LEU A 24 -17.06 4.04 5.00
N ARG A 25 -15.77 4.03 5.36
CA ARG A 25 -15.32 4.07 6.76
C ARG A 25 -15.78 5.34 7.47
N ALA A 26 -15.70 6.49 6.81
CA ALA A 26 -16.20 7.76 7.35
C ALA A 26 -17.73 7.80 7.58
N ARG A 27 -18.46 6.82 7.04
CA ARG A 27 -19.91 6.64 7.23
C ARG A 27 -20.24 5.44 8.13
N ASP A 28 -19.27 4.96 8.90
CA ASP A 28 -19.41 3.83 9.83
C ASP A 28 -19.94 2.55 9.16
N VAL A 29 -19.43 2.25 7.97
CA VAL A 29 -19.64 0.93 7.35
C VAL A 29 -18.75 -0.08 8.07
N GLU A 30 -19.37 -1.16 8.56
CA GLU A 30 -18.70 -2.19 9.37
C GLU A 30 -17.77 -3.06 8.54
N TYR A 31 -18.16 -3.38 7.31
CA TYR A 31 -17.37 -4.22 6.42
C TYR A 31 -17.39 -3.68 4.99
N GLU A 32 -16.20 -3.38 4.49
CA GLU A 32 -15.94 -2.96 3.13
C GLU A 32 -14.80 -3.76 2.51
N LEU A 33 -14.97 -4.14 1.24
CA LEU A 33 -13.91 -4.81 0.48
C LEU A 33 -13.77 -4.18 -0.90
N ARG A 34 -12.55 -3.83 -1.26
CA ARG A 34 -12.23 -3.33 -2.60
C ARG A 34 -12.35 -4.44 -3.63
N GLU A 35 -13.07 -4.17 -4.71
CA GLU A 35 -13.47 -5.17 -5.71
C GLU A 35 -12.32 -5.94 -6.35
N THR A 36 -11.13 -5.34 -6.51
CA THR A 36 -9.98 -5.96 -7.15
C THR A 36 -8.83 -6.31 -6.20
N PHE A 37 -8.94 -6.01 -4.90
CA PHE A 37 -7.80 -6.08 -3.99
C PHE A 37 -7.29 -7.51 -3.78
N GLU A 38 -8.17 -8.43 -3.39
CA GLU A 38 -7.78 -9.83 -3.16
C GLU A 38 -7.33 -10.53 -4.44
N SER A 39 -7.99 -10.25 -5.56
CA SER A 39 -7.56 -10.75 -6.88
C SER A 39 -6.17 -10.24 -7.27
N GLY A 40 -5.86 -8.98 -6.95
CA GLY A 40 -4.54 -8.39 -7.19
C GLY A 40 -3.45 -9.05 -6.33
N LEU A 41 -3.72 -9.29 -5.04
CA LEU A 41 -2.79 -10.00 -4.15
C LEU A 41 -2.53 -11.43 -4.63
N LEU A 42 -3.59 -12.16 -5.01
CA LEU A 42 -3.47 -13.51 -5.55
C LEU A 42 -2.66 -13.54 -6.85
N PHE A 43 -2.93 -12.61 -7.76
CA PHE A 43 -2.20 -12.50 -9.03
C PHE A 43 -0.71 -12.20 -8.79
N GLY A 44 -0.41 -11.27 -7.86
CA GLY A 44 0.96 -10.97 -7.45
C GLY A 44 1.69 -12.19 -6.89
N ARG A 45 1.03 -12.94 -5.99
CA ARG A 45 1.57 -14.19 -5.44
C ARG A 45 1.91 -15.20 -6.54
N ARG A 46 0.96 -15.47 -7.44
CA ARG A 46 1.18 -16.39 -8.58
C ARG A 46 2.30 -15.92 -9.51
N THR A 47 2.46 -14.60 -9.65
CA THR A 47 3.53 -14.02 -10.45
C THR A 47 4.90 -14.27 -9.81
N LEU A 48 5.02 -14.10 -8.50
CA LEU A 48 6.26 -14.38 -7.76
C LEU A 48 6.64 -15.87 -7.84
N GLU A 49 5.66 -16.76 -7.62
CA GLU A 49 5.84 -18.21 -7.81
C GLU A 49 6.35 -18.53 -9.24
N GLY A 50 5.73 -17.93 -10.26
CA GLY A 50 6.12 -18.11 -11.66
C GLY A 50 7.50 -17.56 -12.02
N LEU A 51 8.02 -16.61 -11.23
CA LEU A 51 9.37 -16.05 -11.37
C LEU A 51 10.42 -16.83 -10.55
N GLY A 52 10.01 -17.87 -9.82
CA GLY A 52 10.90 -18.78 -9.10
C GLY A 52 11.01 -18.53 -7.59
N ALA A 53 10.18 -17.66 -7.01
CA ALA A 53 10.04 -17.59 -5.56
C ALA A 53 9.37 -18.86 -5.01
N SER A 54 9.68 -19.22 -3.76
CA SER A 54 8.97 -20.32 -3.09
C SER A 54 7.52 -19.94 -2.76
N GLU A 55 6.64 -20.94 -2.62
CA GLU A 55 5.23 -20.69 -2.25
C GLU A 55 5.11 -19.97 -0.91
N ASP A 56 5.90 -20.41 0.09
CA ASP A 56 5.95 -19.80 1.42
C ASP A 56 6.42 -18.34 1.34
N GLU A 57 7.49 -18.06 0.60
CA GLU A 57 7.99 -16.69 0.42
C GLU A 57 6.97 -15.79 -0.29
N ALA A 58 6.35 -16.27 -1.37
CA ALA A 58 5.34 -15.51 -2.09
C ALA A 58 4.09 -15.26 -1.22
N TYR A 59 3.71 -16.23 -0.39
CA TYR A 59 2.63 -16.09 0.58
C TYR A 59 2.96 -15.02 1.63
N ASP A 60 4.13 -15.09 2.25
CA ASP A 60 4.58 -14.12 3.24
C ASP A 60 4.61 -12.69 2.67
N ILE A 61 5.09 -12.53 1.43
CA ILE A 61 5.07 -11.22 0.74
C ILE A 61 3.63 -10.72 0.55
N ALA A 62 2.69 -11.58 0.15
CA ALA A 62 1.30 -11.19 -0.05
C ALA A 62 0.63 -10.77 1.27
N GLU A 63 0.86 -11.51 2.36
CA GLU A 63 0.37 -11.17 3.70
C GLU A 63 0.98 -9.86 4.21
N ASP A 64 2.27 -9.66 3.98
CA ASP A 64 3.00 -8.46 4.36
C ASP A 64 2.48 -7.19 3.65
N ILE A 65 2.11 -7.32 2.37
CA ILE A 65 1.44 -6.28 1.59
C ILE A 65 0.02 -6.04 2.10
N ARG A 66 -0.75 -7.10 2.37
CA ARG A 66 -2.12 -6.98 2.90
C ARG A 66 -2.13 -6.17 4.20
N ARG A 67 -1.26 -6.54 5.14
CA ARG A 67 -1.12 -5.89 6.44
C ARG A 67 -0.76 -4.41 6.29
N ARG A 68 0.26 -4.08 5.49
CA ARG A 68 0.65 -2.68 5.23
C ARG A 68 -0.48 -1.86 4.60
N ASP A 69 -1.18 -2.45 3.65
CA ASP A 69 -2.27 -1.76 2.97
C ASP A 69 -3.41 -1.43 3.95
N GLU A 70 -3.74 -2.35 4.87
CA GLU A 70 -4.72 -2.14 5.92
C GLU A 70 -4.25 -1.10 6.96
N GLU A 71 -3.03 -1.22 7.47
CA GLU A 71 -2.42 -0.24 8.39
C GLU A 71 -2.43 1.16 7.78
N ARG A 72 -2.03 1.26 6.52
CA ARG A 72 -2.05 2.52 5.78
C ARG A 72 -3.46 3.05 5.58
N LEU A 73 -4.43 2.20 5.25
CA LEU A 73 -5.82 2.62 5.08
C LEU A 73 -6.42 3.15 6.40
N ARG A 74 -6.03 2.57 7.55
CA ARG A 74 -6.41 3.07 8.88
C ARG A 74 -5.81 4.46 9.15
N LEU A 75 -4.52 4.66 8.90
CA LEU A 75 -3.89 5.98 9.05
C LEU A 75 -4.53 7.01 8.12
N GLN A 76 -4.80 6.64 6.86
CA GLN A 76 -5.43 7.55 5.91
C GLN A 76 -6.85 7.96 6.28
N ALA A 77 -7.57 7.12 7.02
CA ALA A 77 -8.90 7.47 7.55
C ALA A 77 -8.82 8.53 8.66
N GLN A 78 -7.70 8.63 9.37
CA GLN A 78 -7.49 9.56 10.49
C GLN A 78 -6.78 10.85 10.07
N GLU A 79 -5.71 10.71 9.29
CA GLU A 79 -4.75 11.79 8.98
C GLU A 79 -4.83 12.28 7.52
N GLY A 80 -5.69 11.66 6.71
CA GLY A 80 -5.93 12.02 5.32
C GLY A 80 -5.09 11.23 4.30
N ILE A 81 -5.33 11.48 3.02
CA ILE A 81 -4.90 10.59 1.92
C ILE A 81 -3.38 10.41 1.79
N LEU A 82 -2.58 11.35 2.28
CA LEU A 82 -1.12 11.30 2.19
C LEU A 82 -0.46 10.45 3.29
N ALA A 83 -1.19 10.13 4.37
CA ALA A 83 -0.66 9.40 5.52
C ALA A 83 -0.18 7.98 5.18
N GLY A 84 0.72 7.44 6.01
CA GLY A 84 1.24 6.08 5.90
C GLY A 84 2.05 5.84 4.61
N ARG A 85 2.67 6.87 4.02
CA ARG A 85 3.48 6.72 2.79
C ARG A 85 4.73 5.87 3.08
N GLU A 86 5.26 5.98 4.28
CA GLU A 86 6.45 5.33 4.81
C GLU A 86 6.27 3.83 5.06
N LEU A 87 5.04 3.36 5.28
CA LEU A 87 4.73 1.94 5.42
C LEU A 87 4.97 1.15 4.12
N MET A 88 4.89 1.82 2.96
CA MET A 88 5.09 1.18 1.67
C MET A 88 6.58 0.94 1.39
N HIS A 89 6.89 -0.21 0.79
CA HIS A 89 8.23 -0.53 0.30
C HIS A 89 8.68 0.50 -0.74
N LYS A 90 9.47 1.49 -0.31
CA LYS A 90 10.07 2.52 -1.13
C LYS A 90 11.57 2.52 -0.92
N ARG A 91 12.25 1.55 -1.53
CA ARG A 91 13.69 1.62 -1.65
C ARG A 91 13.99 2.36 -2.96
N PRO A 92 14.42 3.63 -2.95
CA PRO A 92 14.82 4.29 -4.18
C PRO A 92 15.97 3.50 -4.80
N VAL A 93 15.74 2.99 -6.01
CA VAL A 93 16.81 2.39 -6.80
C VAL A 93 17.77 3.52 -7.18
N LYS A 94 19.06 3.33 -6.93
CA LYS A 94 20.11 4.22 -7.45
C LYS A 94 20.47 3.68 -8.83
N PRO A 95 19.98 4.27 -9.94
CA PRO A 95 20.31 3.77 -11.26
C PRO A 95 21.80 4.00 -11.51
N GLU A 96 22.54 2.92 -11.72
CA GLU A 96 23.90 3.05 -12.21
C GLU A 96 23.87 3.38 -13.71
N PRO A 97 24.73 4.28 -14.20
CA PRO A 97 24.79 4.61 -15.61
C PRO A 97 25.08 3.36 -16.46
N LEU A 98 24.23 3.08 -17.46
CA LEU A 98 24.45 1.98 -18.42
C LEU A 98 25.78 2.08 -19.17
N ILE A 99 26.32 3.29 -19.28
CA ILE A 99 27.62 3.59 -19.87
C ILE A 99 28.46 4.29 -18.82
N LYS A 100 29.68 3.77 -18.55
CA LYS A 100 30.64 4.43 -17.67
C LYS A 100 30.92 5.85 -18.19
N PRO A 101 30.64 6.91 -17.42
CA PRO A 101 30.84 8.27 -17.90
C PRO A 101 32.32 8.53 -18.18
N LYS A 102 32.62 9.23 -19.28
CA LYS A 102 34.01 9.56 -19.67
C LYS A 102 34.74 10.49 -18.68
N LYS A 103 33.99 11.16 -17.81
CA LYS A 103 34.53 11.96 -16.70
C LYS A 103 34.01 11.36 -15.39
N PRO A 104 34.87 11.13 -14.38
CA PRO A 104 34.40 10.74 -13.07
C PRO A 104 33.51 11.86 -12.52
N ILE A 105 32.28 11.52 -12.15
CA ILE A 105 31.40 12.40 -11.39
C ILE A 105 32.02 12.48 -10.00
N GLN A 106 32.56 13.64 -9.62
CA GLN A 106 32.89 13.89 -8.22
C GLN A 106 31.57 13.84 -7.45
N ALA A 107 31.40 12.84 -6.60
CA ALA A 107 30.30 12.81 -5.66
C ALA A 107 30.43 14.06 -4.79
N VAL A 108 29.44 14.95 -4.85
CA VAL A 108 29.27 15.97 -3.83
C VAL A 108 28.83 15.19 -2.60
N GLU A 109 29.62 15.21 -1.52
CA GLU A 109 29.19 14.66 -0.24
C GLU A 109 27.95 15.45 0.19
N GLU A 110 26.76 14.86 0.04
CA GLU A 110 25.55 15.40 0.63
C GLU A 110 25.67 15.20 2.14
N GLU A 111 25.85 16.31 2.87
CA GLU A 111 25.72 16.35 4.32
C GLU A 111 24.39 15.70 4.72
N GLU A 112 24.51 14.62 5.50
CA GLU A 112 23.41 13.96 6.18
C GLU A 112 22.84 14.89 7.26
N GLN A 113 22.01 15.86 6.85
CA GLN A 113 21.13 16.56 7.78
C GLN A 113 19.87 15.72 7.99
N ALA A 114 19.93 14.85 9.00
CA ALA A 114 18.76 14.25 9.61
C ALA A 114 17.82 15.38 10.12
N PRO A 115 16.50 15.34 9.85
CA PRO A 115 15.60 16.27 10.50
C PRO A 115 15.49 15.88 11.98
N ALA A 116 15.76 16.86 12.84
CA ALA A 116 15.52 16.82 14.27
C ALA A 116 14.02 16.96 14.58
N ALA A 117 13.58 16.19 15.57
CA ALA A 117 12.36 16.31 16.40
C ALA A 117 10.98 16.19 15.71
#